data_AF-A0A800DIY7-F1
#
_entry.id   AF-A0A800DIY7-F1
#
_cell.length_a   1.000
_cell.length_b   1.000
_cell.length_c   1.000
_cell.angle_alpha   90.00
_cell.angle_beta   90.00
_cell.angle_gamma   90.00
#
_symmetry.space_group_name_H-M   'P 1'
#
loop_
_entity.id
_entity.type
_entity.pdbx_description
1 polymer ?
#
loop_
_entity_poly.entity_id
_entity_poly.type
_entity_poly.pdbx_seq_one_letter_code
_entity_poly.pdbx_strand_id
1 'polypeptide(L)' 'EIIRRSDALVFLLRDFAESIDVSSVKPRDLDDIKPGGLGTHFMREVMDDVQFMPPPADGGNLLRMVKKLPKGPDNET' A
#
# COMPACT_ATOMS: atom_id res chain seq x y z
N GLU A 1 3.92 -5.28 9.39
CA GLU A 1 3.77 -6.75 9.29
C GLU A 1 3.76 -7.16 7.82
N ILE A 2 4.27 -8.35 7.50
CA ILE A 2 4.21 -8.92 6.14
C ILE A 2 3.60 -10.31 6.25
N ILE A 3 2.52 -10.55 5.51
CA ILE A 3 1.77 -11.81 5.50
C ILE A 3 1.91 -12.42 4.11
N ARG A 4 2.44 -13.64 4.05
CA ARG A 4 2.51 -14.42 2.81
C ARG A 4 1.24 -15.27 2.66
N ARG A 5 0.57 -15.14 1.52
CA ARG A 5 -0.48 -16.03 1.04
C ARG A 5 0.07 -16.92 -0.08
N SER A 6 -0.74 -17.87 -0.54
CA SER A 6 -0.37 -18.76 -1.66
C SER A 6 -0.06 -18.00 -2.95
N ASP A 7 -0.79 -16.91 -3.21
CA ASP A 7 -0.79 -16.16 -4.48
C ASP A 7 -0.45 -14.67 -4.31
N ALA A 8 -0.09 -14.23 -3.09
CA ALA A 8 0.14 -12.82 -2.80
C ALA A 8 1.02 -12.58 -1.57
N LEU A 9 1.61 -11.38 -1.51
CA LEU A 9 2.15 -10.77 -0.31
C LEU A 9 1.23 -9.64 0.13
N VAL A 10 0.90 -9.60 1.42
CA VAL A 10 0.15 -8.51 2.05
C VAL A 10 1.07 -7.78 3.02
N PHE A 11 1.20 -6.47 2.83
CA PHE A 11 1.98 -5.59 3.68
C PHE A 11 1.01 -4.75 4.51
N LEU A 12 1.22 -4.73 5.82
CA LEU A 12 0.54 -3.85 6.76
C LEU A 12 1.57 -2.91 7.36
N LEU A 13 1.58 -1.67 6.90
CA LEU A 13 2.50 -0.63 7.36
C LEU A 13 1.76 0.31 8.30
N ARG A 14 2.24 0.38 9.54
CA ARG A 14 1.69 1.27 10.57
C ARG A 14 2.71 2.35 10.91
N ASP A 15 2.25 3.59 10.98
CA ASP A 15 2.94 4.68 11.64
C ASP A 15 2.11 5.19 12.82
N PHE A 16 2.76 5.97 13.70
CA PHE A 16 2.17 6.51 14.92
C PHE A 16 2.11 8.04 14.88
N ALA A 17 2.04 8.62 13.68
CA ALA A 17 1.77 10.05 13.52
C ALA A 17 0.31 10.37 13.85
N GLU A 18 -0.07 11.64 13.77
CA GLU A 18 -1.47 12.03 13.83
C GLU A 18 -2.27 11.32 12.73
N SER A 19 -3.45 10.84 13.08
CA SER A 19 -4.32 10.14 12.15
C SER A 19 -4.82 11.09 11.07
N ILE A 20 -4.70 10.68 9.82
CA ILE A 20 -5.13 11.49 8.68
C ILE A 20 -6.57 11.12 8.27
N ASP A 21 -7.29 12.09 7.70
CA ASP A 21 -8.46 11.76 6.91
C ASP A 21 -8.01 11.03 5.63
N VAL A 22 -8.38 9.77 5.49
CA VAL A 22 -8.07 8.94 4.32
C VAL A 22 -8.55 9.60 3.01
N SER A 23 -9.65 10.36 3.05
CA SER A 23 -10.19 11.06 1.88
C SER A 23 -9.27 12.17 1.35
N SER A 24 -8.36 12.66 2.20
CA SER A 24 -7.34 13.65 1.84
C SER A 24 -6.16 13.05 1.07
N VAL A 25 -6.01 11.73 1.06
CA VAL A 25 -4.88 11.05 0.40
C VAL A 25 -5.11 10.96 -1.11
N LYS A 26 -4.65 11.99 -1.82
CA LYS A 26 -4.84 12.12 -3.26
C LYS A 26 -3.52 11.95 -4.02
N PRO A 27 -3.55 11.30 -5.21
CA PRO A 27 -2.42 11.40 -6.11
C PRO A 27 -2.21 12.86 -6.51
N ARG A 28 -0.95 13.22 -6.67
CA ARG A 28 -0.57 14.52 -7.21
C ARG A 28 -0.70 14.49 -8.73
N ASP A 29 -0.88 15.66 -9.33
CA ASP A 29 -0.69 15.83 -10.77
C ASP A 29 0.76 15.45 -11.16
N LEU A 30 0.91 14.57 -12.14
CA LEU A 30 2.21 14.09 -12.61
C LEU A 30 2.89 15.12 -13.53
N ASP A 31 2.13 16.04 -14.14
CA ASP A 31 2.66 17.09 -15.02
C ASP A 31 3.28 18.26 -14.23
N ASP A 32 2.99 18.37 -12.93
CA ASP A 32 3.67 19.28 -12.02
C ASP A 32 5.08 18.69 -11.71
N ILE A 33 6.14 19.10 -12.41
CA ILE A 33 7.47 18.50 -12.20
C ILE A 33 8.16 19.13 -11.00
N LYS A 34 8.31 18.37 -9.90
CA LYS A 34 9.04 18.81 -8.68
C LYS A 34 9.69 17.67 -7.92
N PRO A 35 10.66 17.94 -7.03
CA PRO A 35 11.25 16.92 -6.18
C PRO A 35 10.22 16.33 -5.20
N GLY A 36 10.11 15.01 -5.15
CA GLY A 36 9.28 14.29 -4.18
C GLY A 36 7.78 14.28 -4.48
N GLY A 37 6.97 13.85 -3.50
CA GLY A 37 5.51 13.78 -3.64
C GLY A 37 5.00 12.67 -4.56
N LEU A 38 5.82 11.67 -4.87
CA LEU A 38 5.49 10.56 -5.76
C LEU A 38 5.16 9.25 -5.02
N GLY A 39 5.20 9.25 -3.68
CA GLY A 39 4.99 8.03 -2.90
C GLY A 39 3.67 7.32 -3.22
N THR A 40 2.56 8.07 -3.26
CA THR A 40 1.23 7.51 -3.59
C THR A 40 1.10 7.05 -5.04
N HIS A 41 1.89 7.64 -5.96
CA HIS A 41 1.96 7.20 -7.34
C HIS A 41 2.71 5.87 -7.44
N PHE A 42 3.93 5.77 -6.90
CA PHE A 42 4.71 4.54 -6.94
C PHE A 42 4.01 3.38 -6.23
N MET A 43 3.35 3.64 -5.09
CA MET A 43 2.58 2.59 -4.42
C MET A 43 1.47 2.03 -5.32
N ARG A 44 0.73 2.90 -6.03
CA ARG A 44 -0.35 2.47 -6.94
C ARG A 44 0.17 1.81 -8.22
N GLU A 45 1.35 2.21 -8.69
CA GLU A 45 1.97 1.66 -9.89
C GLU A 45 2.56 0.25 -9.65
N VAL A 46 3.22 0.06 -8.50
CA VAL A 46 3.96 -1.18 -8.22
C VAL A 46 3.06 -2.27 -7.61
N MET A 47 2.10 -1.87 -6.78
CA MET A 47 1.23 -2.80 -6.04
C MET A 47 -0.04 -3.12 -6.83
N ASP A 48 -0.63 -4.28 -6.57
CA ASP A 48 -1.90 -4.69 -7.18
C ASP A 48 -3.12 -4.12 -6.44
N ASP A 49 -2.96 -3.80 -5.15
CA ASP A 49 -3.98 -3.13 -4.32
C ASP A 49 -3.31 -2.28 -3.24
N VAL A 50 -3.86 -1.09 -2.99
CA VAL A 50 -3.37 -0.13 -1.98
C VAL A 50 -4.56 0.49 -1.28
N GLN A 51 -4.63 0.33 0.04
CA GLN A 51 -5.74 0.79 0.86
C GLN A 51 -5.22 1.50 2.11
N PHE A 52 -5.53 2.78 2.23
CA PHE A 52 -5.40 3.52 3.48
C PHE A 52 -6.58 3.10 4.37
N MET A 53 -6.29 2.38 5.44
CA MET A 53 -7.29 1.84 6.33
C MET A 53 -7.80 2.95 7.27
N PRO A 54 -9.03 2.82 7.80
CA PRO A 54 -9.47 3.66 8.90
C PRO A 54 -8.44 3.66 10.04
N PRO A 55 -8.19 4.81 10.69
CA PRO A 55 -7.24 4.88 11.80
C PRO A 55 -7.52 3.83 12.88
N PRO A 56 -6.49 3.14 13.40
CA PRO A 56 -6.64 2.24 14.54
C PRO A 56 -7.18 2.97 15.78
N ALA A 57 -7.87 2.25 16.66
CA ALA A 57 -8.45 2.83 17.87
C ALA A 57 -7.40 3.44 18.83
N ASP A 58 -6.17 2.94 18.78
CA ASP A 58 -5.01 3.43 19.53
C ASP A 58 -4.17 4.47 18.76
N GLY A 59 -4.72 5.02 17.67
CA GLY A 59 -4.14 6.10 16.88
C GLY A 59 -3.14 5.66 15.81
N GLY A 60 -2.62 6.63 15.08
CA GLY A 60 -1.72 6.40 13.94
C GLY A 60 -2.44 6.21 12.62
N ASN A 61 -1.68 5.76 11.63
CA ASN A 61 -2.17 5.44 10.29
C ASN A 61 -1.82 4.00 9.94
N LEU A 62 -2.70 3.34 9.20
CA LEU A 62 -2.48 1.98 8.71
C LEU A 62 -2.67 1.93 7.20
N LEU A 63 -1.62 1.52 6.51
CA LEU A 63 -1.62 1.29 5.08
C LEU A 63 -1.55 -0.21 4.81
N ARG A 64 -2.53 -0.72 4.05
CA ARG A 64 -2.55 -2.08 3.54
C ARG A 64 -2.16 -2.07 2.07
N MET A 65 -1.17 -2.87 1.69
CA MET A 65 -0.77 -3.05 0.29
C MET A 65 -0.72 -4.53 -0.07
N VAL A 66 -1.13 -4.89 -1.28
CA VAL A 66 -1.09 -6.27 -1.79
C VAL A 66 -0.28 -6.31 -3.07
N LYS A 67 0.63 -7.29 -3.15
CA LYS A 67 1.30 -7.66 -4.40
C LYS A 67 0.94 -9.11 -4.73
N LYS A 68 0.35 -9.34 -5.90
CA LYS A 68 0.12 -10.69 -6.41
C LYS A 68 1.46 -11.31 -6.79
N LEU A 69 1.68 -12.53 -6.33
CA LEU A 69 2.81 -13.32 -6.76
C LEU A 69 2.41 -14.09 -8.01
N PRO A 70 3.31 -14.25 -8.99
CA PRO A 70 3.08 -15.22 -10.04
C PRO A 70 2.85 -16.58 -9.41
N LYS A 71 1.98 -17.39 -10.02
CA LYS A 71 1.92 -18.81 -9.67
C LYS A 71 3.35 -19.34 -9.79
N GLY A 72 3.85 -19.95 -8.72
CA GLY A 72 5.08 -20.74 -8.85
C GLY A 72 4.87 -21.75 -9.97
N PRO A 73 5.95 -22.27 -10.60
CA PRO A 73 5.79 -23.42 -11.48
C PRO A 73 4.95 -24.44 -10.73
N ASP A 74 3.81 -24.82 -11.31
CA ASP A 74 2.95 -25.84 -10.74
C ASP A 74 3.89 -27.01 -10.40
N ASN A 75 3.85 -27.50 -9.16
CA ASN A 75 4.44 -28.80 -8.87
C ASN A 75 3.61 -29.81 -9.66
N GLU A 76 3.92 -29.97 -10.94
CA GLU A 76 3.47 -31.07 -11.79
C GLU A 76 3.87 -32.35 -11.06
N THR A 77 2.90 -32.95 -10.39
CA THR A 77 2.95 -34.32 -9.89
C THR A 77 1.71 -35.03 -10.39
#